data_AF-A0A285LFQ8-F1
#
_entry.id   AF-A0A285LFQ8-F1
#
_cell.length_a   1.000
_cell.length_b   1.000
_cell.length_c   1.000
_cell.angle_alpha   90.00
_cell.angle_beta   90.00
_cell.angle_gamma   90.00
#
_symmetry.space_group_name_H-M   'P 1'
#
loop_
_entity.id
_entity.type
_entity.pdbx_description
1 polymer ?
#
loop_
_entity_poly.entity_id
_entity_poly.type
_entity_poly.pdbx_seq_one_letter_code
_entity_poly.pdbx_strand_id
1 'polypeptide(L)'
;MSANRSRQARQLATMLTERAGVKVTLDYHDTVHIRGRAWHIHWTDGPTWRQMVTLAAGLADRFPSLDIAQMCPARSHTALGEAAAVLVWLHLDPANAEMYPSVWPQYACDAISYPESSATVWLRRAEALLSMAAGRIDSEVCNAVDARLRSDGWAGVLEWLDEIASGGRRLRAVQ
;
A
#
# COMPACT_ATOMS: atom_id res chain seq x y z
N MET A 1 -0.56 -28.30 -14.69
CA MET A 1 -1.67 -27.42 -14.25
C MET A 1 -2.80 -27.53 -15.27
N SER A 2 -4.05 -27.81 -14.87
CA SER A 2 -5.12 -28.08 -15.85
C SER A 2 -5.60 -26.79 -16.53
N ALA A 3 -5.87 -26.83 -17.84
CA ALA A 3 -6.34 -25.68 -18.62
C ALA A 3 -7.60 -25.00 -18.02
N ASN A 4 -8.41 -25.76 -17.27
CA ASN A 4 -9.59 -25.27 -16.59
C ASN A 4 -9.24 -24.31 -15.42
N ARG A 5 -8.25 -24.65 -14.59
CA ARG A 5 -7.83 -23.81 -13.44
C ARG A 5 -7.29 -22.46 -13.90
N SER A 6 -6.45 -22.45 -14.94
CA SER A 6 -5.90 -21.20 -15.49
C SER A 6 -6.95 -20.32 -16.17
N ARG A 7 -8.02 -20.90 -16.71
CA ARG A 7 -9.16 -20.15 -17.25
C ARG A 7 -9.99 -19.53 -16.12
N GLN A 8 -10.31 -20.31 -15.08
CA GLN A 8 -11.03 -19.80 -13.91
C GLN A 8 -10.23 -18.71 -13.17
N ALA A 9 -8.90 -18.86 -13.05
CA ALA A 9 -8.05 -17.85 -12.43
C ALA A 9 -8.10 -16.51 -13.19
N ARG A 10 -8.08 -16.54 -14.53
CA ARG A 10 -8.25 -15.33 -15.35
C ARG A 10 -9.62 -14.70 -15.18
N GLN A 11 -10.69 -15.50 -15.13
CA GLN A 11 -12.05 -15.00 -14.90
C GLN A 11 -12.20 -14.38 -13.50
N LEU A 12 -11.61 -15.02 -12.47
CA LEU A 12 -11.55 -14.47 -11.12
C LEU A 12 -10.80 -13.12 -11.11
N ALA A 13 -9.65 -13.02 -11.78
CA ALA A 13 -8.89 -11.78 -11.91
C ALA A 13 -9.72 -10.65 -12.54
N THR A 14 -10.44 -10.94 -13.64
CA THR A 14 -11.33 -9.98 -14.30
C THR A 14 -12.42 -9.51 -13.36
N MET A 15 -13.10 -10.42 -12.67
CA MET A 15 -14.17 -10.08 -11.73
C MET A 15 -13.68 -9.26 -10.54
N LEU A 16 -12.52 -9.59 -9.99
CA LEU A 16 -11.90 -8.82 -8.92
C LEU A 16 -11.49 -7.43 -9.39
N THR A 17 -10.99 -7.32 -10.63
CA THR A 17 -10.68 -6.03 -11.27
C THR A 17 -11.93 -5.15 -11.39
N GLU A 18 -13.02 -5.70 -11.90
CA GLU A 18 -14.30 -4.99 -12.03
C GLU A 18 -14.85 -4.54 -10.67
N ARG A 19 -14.78 -5.40 -9.65
CA ARG A 19 -15.32 -5.10 -8.30
C ARG A 19 -14.51 -4.05 -7.55
N ALA A 20 -13.19 -4.05 -7.70
CA ALA A 20 -12.32 -3.17 -6.93
C ALA A 20 -11.91 -1.90 -7.68
N GLY A 21 -12.17 -1.82 -8.99
CA GLY A 21 -11.77 -0.69 -9.82
C GLY A 21 -10.26 -0.58 -10.08
N VAL A 22 -9.47 -1.59 -9.67
CA VAL A 22 -8.02 -1.63 -9.86
C VAL A 22 -7.61 -2.95 -10.51
N LYS A 23 -6.50 -2.95 -11.25
CA LYS A 23 -6.06 -4.15 -11.97
C LYS A 23 -5.66 -5.25 -10.99
N VAL A 24 -6.16 -6.45 -11.25
CA VAL A 24 -5.84 -7.68 -10.51
C VAL A 24 -5.24 -8.71 -11.46
N THR A 25 -4.13 -9.32 -11.06
CA THR A 25 -3.54 -10.48 -11.76
C THR A 25 -3.47 -11.68 -10.84
N LEU A 26 -3.53 -12.87 -11.41
CA LEU A 26 -3.38 -14.12 -10.69
C LEU A 26 -2.25 -14.93 -11.31
N ASP A 27 -1.26 -15.26 -10.49
CA ASP A 27 -0.08 -16.00 -10.89
C ASP A 27 0.06 -17.25 -10.00
N TYR A 28 0.49 -18.37 -10.59
CA TYR A 28 0.67 -19.61 -9.85
C TYR A 28 2.16 -19.84 -9.59
N HIS A 29 2.54 -19.90 -8.31
CA HIS A 29 3.91 -20.16 -7.91
C HIS A 29 4.07 -21.62 -7.52
N ASP A 30 4.95 -22.34 -8.22
CA ASP A 30 5.26 -23.75 -7.98
C ASP A 30 6.52 -23.93 -7.11
N THR A 31 7.08 -22.84 -6.57
CA THR A 31 8.30 -22.89 -5.77
C THR A 31 8.01 -23.24 -4.31
N VAL A 32 8.68 -24.28 -3.82
CA VAL A 32 8.44 -24.96 -2.53
C VAL A 32 8.85 -24.11 -1.31
N HIS A 33 9.58 -23.01 -1.50
CA HIS A 33 10.46 -22.53 -0.43
C HIS A 33 9.84 -21.68 0.69
N ILE A 34 8.58 -21.23 0.61
CA ILE A 34 8.02 -20.38 1.69
C ILE A 34 6.55 -20.69 2.05
N ARG A 35 5.67 -21.01 1.10
CA ARG A 35 4.22 -21.25 1.39
C ARG A 35 3.57 -22.41 0.62
N GLY A 36 4.38 -23.25 -0.02
CA GLY A 36 3.88 -24.33 -0.88
C GLY A 36 3.27 -23.80 -2.19
N ARG A 37 2.70 -24.71 -2.96
CA ARG A 37 2.12 -24.45 -4.27
C ARG A 37 0.82 -23.66 -4.16
N ALA A 38 0.84 -22.38 -4.51
CA ALA A 38 -0.31 -21.50 -4.32
C ALA A 38 -0.54 -20.54 -5.49
N TRP A 39 -1.80 -20.12 -5.62
CA TRP A 39 -2.17 -18.98 -6.46
C TRP A 39 -1.92 -17.70 -5.66
N HIS A 40 -1.23 -16.76 -6.27
CA HIS A 40 -1.02 -15.42 -5.77
C HIS A 40 -1.98 -14.47 -6.47
N ILE A 41 -2.68 -13.63 -5.71
CA ILE A 41 -3.57 -12.60 -6.24
C ILE A 41 -2.86 -11.26 -6.06
N HIS A 42 -2.44 -10.65 -7.16
CA HIS A 42 -1.70 -9.38 -7.15
C HIS A 42 -2.63 -8.21 -7.49
N TRP A 43 -2.69 -7.22 -6.61
CA TRP A 43 -3.45 -5.98 -6.79
C TRP A 43 -2.48 -4.82 -7.05
N THR A 44 -2.74 -3.97 -8.07
CA THR A 44 -1.82 -2.85 -8.38
C THR A 44 -1.85 -1.73 -7.34
N ASP A 45 -3.05 -1.32 -6.91
CA ASP A 45 -3.30 -0.36 -5.82
C ASP A 45 -4.39 -0.98 -4.94
N GLY A 46 -4.01 -2.02 -4.19
CA GLY A 46 -4.99 -2.91 -3.58
C GLY A 46 -5.66 -2.36 -2.31
N PRO A 47 -6.82 -2.91 -1.93
CA PRO A 47 -7.39 -2.65 -0.61
C PRO A 47 -6.54 -3.25 0.53
N THR A 48 -7.00 -3.19 1.77
CA THR A 48 -6.32 -3.90 2.88
C THR A 48 -6.35 -5.42 2.67
N TRP A 49 -5.41 -6.14 3.29
CA TRP A 49 -5.37 -7.61 3.23
C TRP A 49 -6.73 -8.24 3.55
N ARG A 50 -7.40 -7.78 4.62
CA ARG A 50 -8.70 -8.30 5.06
C ARG A 50 -9.78 -8.12 4.00
N GLN A 51 -9.79 -6.97 3.32
CA GLN A 51 -10.74 -6.71 2.23
C GLN A 51 -10.41 -7.55 0.98
N MET A 52 -9.14 -7.75 0.64
CA MET A 52 -8.76 -8.64 -0.47
C MET A 52 -9.30 -10.06 -0.25
N VAL A 53 -9.10 -10.60 0.95
CA VAL A 53 -9.63 -11.92 1.34
C VAL A 53 -11.15 -11.94 1.23
N THR A 54 -11.82 -10.89 1.74
CA THR A 54 -13.28 -10.79 1.69
C THR A 54 -13.81 -10.74 0.25
N LEU A 55 -13.19 -9.95 -0.63
CA LEU A 55 -13.56 -9.84 -2.04
C LEU A 55 -13.38 -11.17 -2.78
N ALA A 56 -12.27 -11.86 -2.53
CA ALA A 56 -12.00 -13.17 -3.13
C ALA A 56 -12.98 -14.23 -2.61
N ALA A 57 -13.20 -14.30 -1.30
CA ALA A 57 -14.15 -15.24 -0.68
C ALA A 57 -15.58 -15.04 -1.21
N GLY A 58 -16.00 -13.80 -1.43
CA GLY A 58 -17.30 -13.47 -2.04
C GLY A 58 -17.46 -13.88 -3.52
N LEU A 59 -16.48 -14.59 -4.09
CA LEU A 59 -16.52 -15.18 -5.43
C LEU A 59 -16.26 -16.69 -5.44
N ALA A 60 -16.01 -17.32 -4.27
CA ALA A 60 -15.57 -18.71 -4.17
C ALA A 60 -16.48 -19.70 -4.90
N ASP A 61 -17.79 -19.58 -4.71
CA ASP A 61 -18.77 -20.50 -5.31
C ASP A 61 -18.78 -20.47 -6.84
N ARG A 62 -18.27 -19.40 -7.46
CA ARG A 62 -18.20 -19.27 -8.94
C ARG A 62 -16.99 -19.97 -9.53
N PHE A 63 -16.00 -20.33 -8.70
CA PHE A 63 -14.71 -20.87 -9.15
C PHE A 63 -14.30 -22.12 -8.37
N PRO A 64 -15.07 -23.22 -8.45
CA PRO A 64 -14.87 -24.42 -7.62
C PRO A 64 -13.56 -25.17 -7.91
N SER A 65 -12.84 -24.85 -8.99
CA SER A 65 -11.52 -25.45 -9.27
C SER A 65 -10.35 -24.69 -8.63
N LEU A 66 -10.65 -23.59 -7.94
CA LEU A 66 -9.71 -22.75 -7.23
C LEU A 66 -10.00 -22.86 -5.74
N ASP A 67 -8.97 -23.21 -4.96
CA ASP A 67 -9.03 -23.12 -3.51
C ASP A 67 -8.67 -21.70 -3.11
N ILE A 68 -9.70 -20.86 -2.92
CA ILE A 68 -9.52 -19.44 -2.54
C ILE A 68 -8.92 -19.32 -1.14
N ALA A 69 -9.17 -20.27 -0.24
CA ALA A 69 -8.64 -20.22 1.12
C ALA A 69 -7.12 -20.42 1.15
N GLN A 70 -6.55 -21.07 0.12
CA GLN A 70 -5.11 -21.25 -0.06
C GLN A 70 -4.46 -20.17 -0.92
N MET A 71 -5.21 -19.15 -1.35
CA MET A 71 -4.65 -18.06 -2.14
C MET A 71 -3.85 -17.10 -1.25
N CYS A 72 -2.75 -16.60 -1.81
CA CYS A 72 -1.92 -15.60 -1.17
C CYS A 72 -2.19 -14.23 -1.83
N PRO A 73 -3.07 -13.39 -1.26
CA PRO A 73 -3.18 -12.03 -1.73
C PRO A 73 -1.84 -11.30 -1.54
N ALA A 74 -1.57 -10.38 -2.43
CA ALA A 74 -0.44 -9.48 -2.38
C ALA A 74 -0.86 -8.20 -3.07
N ARG A 75 -0.35 -7.07 -2.61
CA ARG A 75 -0.47 -5.83 -3.36
C ARG A 75 0.90 -5.37 -3.78
N SER A 76 0.96 -4.80 -4.98
CA SER A 76 2.10 -3.98 -5.34
C SER A 76 2.09 -2.77 -4.44
N HIS A 77 3.22 -2.52 -3.80
CA HIS A 77 3.47 -1.28 -3.09
C HIS A 77 4.42 -0.49 -3.97
N THR A 78 3.94 0.59 -4.59
CA THR A 78 4.87 1.60 -5.11
C THR A 78 5.32 2.46 -3.95
N ALA A 79 6.49 3.10 -4.09
CA ALA A 79 6.97 4.05 -3.10
C ALA A 79 5.94 5.19 -2.85
N LEU A 80 5.21 5.60 -3.90
CA LEU A 80 4.15 6.59 -3.80
C LEU A 80 2.98 6.09 -2.96
N GLY A 81 2.52 4.86 -3.20
CA GLY A 81 1.44 4.24 -2.41
C GLY A 81 1.83 4.06 -0.94
N GLU A 82 3.06 3.64 -0.64
CA GLU A 82 3.54 3.53 0.75
C GLU A 82 3.58 4.90 1.45
N ALA A 83 4.15 5.90 0.78
CA ALA A 83 4.22 7.27 1.28
C ALA A 83 2.84 7.86 1.55
N ALA A 84 1.91 7.70 0.60
CA ALA A 84 0.53 8.15 0.75
C ALA A 84 -0.18 7.41 1.89
N ALA A 85 0.02 6.09 2.01
CA ALA A 85 -0.55 5.30 3.10
C ALA A 85 -0.09 5.81 4.47
N VAL A 86 1.21 6.06 4.67
CA VAL A 86 1.75 6.58 5.93
C VAL A 86 1.11 7.92 6.29
N LEU A 87 1.05 8.86 5.34
CA LEU A 87 0.50 10.19 5.60
C LEU A 87 -1.00 10.15 5.94
N VAL A 88 -1.77 9.35 5.20
CA VAL A 88 -3.21 9.18 5.45
C VAL A 88 -3.44 8.48 6.79
N TRP A 89 -2.66 7.45 7.10
CA TRP A 89 -2.77 6.69 8.34
C TRP A 89 -2.50 7.55 9.58
N LEU A 90 -1.44 8.37 9.56
CA LEU A 90 -1.16 9.34 10.61
C LEU A 90 -2.23 10.44 10.71
N HIS A 91 -2.81 10.85 9.58
CA HIS A 91 -3.88 11.84 9.58
C HIS A 91 -5.19 11.33 10.20
N LEU A 92 -5.55 10.07 9.91
CA LEU A 92 -6.80 9.47 10.39
C LEU A 92 -6.81 9.27 11.91
N ASP A 93 -5.66 8.96 12.50
CA ASP A 93 -5.53 8.82 13.94
C ASP A 93 -4.14 9.31 14.40
N PRO A 94 -4.05 10.49 15.04
CA PRO A 94 -2.80 11.02 15.56
C PRO A 94 -2.11 10.12 16.59
N ALA A 95 -2.83 9.23 17.28
CA ALA A 95 -2.24 8.28 18.23
C ALA A 95 -1.30 7.28 17.53
N ASN A 96 -1.46 7.08 16.21
CA ASN A 96 -0.54 6.25 15.42
C ASN A 96 0.91 6.75 15.47
N ALA A 97 1.11 8.06 15.71
CA ALA A 97 2.43 8.64 15.83
C ALA A 97 3.16 8.26 17.13
N GLU A 98 2.47 7.70 18.12
CA GLU A 98 3.11 7.19 19.34
C GLU A 98 3.93 5.91 19.06
N MET A 99 3.68 5.25 17.93
CA MET A 99 4.46 4.11 17.47
C MET A 99 5.82 4.55 16.93
N TYR A 100 6.81 3.65 16.96
CA TYR A 100 8.13 3.91 16.39
C TYR A 100 8.05 4.23 14.88
N PRO A 101 8.74 5.28 14.39
CA PRO A 101 8.65 5.68 12.98
C PRO A 101 9.02 4.58 11.98
N SER A 102 9.92 3.68 12.37
CA SER A 102 10.33 2.55 11.54
C SER A 102 9.23 1.53 11.24
N VAL A 103 8.14 1.49 12.02
CA VAL A 103 7.03 0.55 11.79
C VAL A 103 5.88 1.17 11.01
N TRP A 104 5.82 2.50 10.87
CA TRP A 104 4.71 3.18 10.22
C TRP A 104 4.40 2.66 8.82
N PRO A 105 5.38 2.41 7.91
CA PRO A 105 5.07 1.94 6.57
C PRO A 105 4.31 0.62 6.58
N GLN A 106 4.69 -0.32 7.44
CA GLN A 106 4.04 -1.62 7.56
C GLN A 106 2.59 -1.49 8.04
N TYR A 107 2.37 -0.79 9.16
CA TYR A 107 1.02 -0.65 9.73
C TYR A 107 0.10 0.21 8.87
N ALA A 108 0.61 1.32 8.35
CA ALA A 108 -0.13 2.15 7.42
C ALA A 108 -0.52 1.36 6.17
N CYS A 109 0.39 0.50 5.70
CA CYS A 109 0.07 -0.36 4.59
C CYS A 109 -1.10 -1.30 4.92
N ASP A 110 -1.06 -1.98 6.05
CA ASP A 110 -2.14 -2.91 6.42
C ASP A 110 -3.48 -2.20 6.70
N ALA A 111 -3.45 -0.92 7.08
CA ALA A 111 -4.63 -0.14 7.45
C ALA A 111 -5.27 0.64 6.29
N ILE A 112 -4.49 1.10 5.32
CA ILE A 112 -4.99 1.98 4.24
C ILE A 112 -5.32 1.18 2.99
N SER A 113 -6.51 1.44 2.46
CA SER A 113 -7.00 0.88 1.20
C SER A 113 -6.73 1.86 0.06
N TYR A 114 -6.31 1.36 -1.10
CA TYR A 114 -6.16 2.15 -2.32
C TYR A 114 -5.33 3.44 -2.13
N PRO A 115 -4.13 3.38 -1.53
CA PRO A 115 -3.36 4.57 -1.21
C PRO A 115 -3.00 5.42 -2.45
N GLU A 116 -2.79 4.83 -3.63
CA GLU A 116 -2.49 5.60 -4.84
C GLU A 116 -3.72 6.29 -5.44
N SER A 117 -4.91 5.87 -5.03
CA SER A 117 -6.18 6.52 -5.35
C SER A 117 -6.61 7.55 -4.31
N SER A 118 -5.72 7.90 -3.36
CA SER A 118 -5.97 8.94 -2.36
C SER A 118 -6.19 10.32 -3.02
N ALA A 119 -6.80 11.25 -2.26
CA ALA A 119 -6.97 12.62 -2.73
C ALA A 119 -5.63 13.25 -3.15
N THR A 120 -5.63 14.07 -4.21
CA THR A 120 -4.42 14.64 -4.84
C THR A 120 -3.49 15.35 -3.85
N VAL A 121 -4.03 15.95 -2.80
CA VAL A 121 -3.22 16.59 -1.73
C VAL A 121 -2.30 15.59 -1.03
N TRP A 122 -2.75 14.36 -0.80
CA TRP A 122 -1.96 13.31 -0.16
C TRP A 122 -0.90 12.77 -1.10
N LEU A 123 -1.24 12.55 -2.38
CA LEU A 123 -0.27 12.12 -3.38
C LEU A 123 0.83 13.16 -3.57
N ARG A 124 0.49 14.45 -3.62
CA ARG A 124 1.47 15.54 -3.73
C ARG A 124 2.40 15.61 -2.51
N ARG A 125 1.86 15.44 -1.30
CA ARG A 125 2.67 15.40 -0.07
C ARG A 125 3.53 14.14 0.01
N ALA A 126 3.04 13.02 -0.50
CA ALA A 126 3.80 11.78 -0.63
C ALA A 126 4.97 11.94 -1.62
N GLU A 127 4.76 12.58 -2.77
CA GLU A 127 5.84 12.92 -3.71
C GLU A 127 6.88 13.85 -3.06
N ALA A 128 6.44 14.86 -2.31
CA ALA A 128 7.33 15.73 -1.54
C ALA A 128 8.18 14.92 -0.55
N LEU A 129 7.55 14.00 0.18
CA LEU A 129 8.21 13.11 1.13
C LEU A 129 9.27 12.24 0.44
N LEU A 130 8.94 11.62 -0.69
CA LEU A 130 9.85 10.79 -1.48
C LEU A 130 11.00 11.57 -2.10
N SER A 131 10.78 12.84 -2.44
CA SER A 131 11.81 13.71 -2.99
C SER A 131 12.98 13.95 -2.03
N MET A 132 12.74 13.75 -0.72
CA MET A 132 13.76 13.87 0.32
C MET A 132 14.63 12.62 0.45
N ALA A 133 14.19 11.46 -0.07
CA ALA A 133 14.79 10.17 0.30
C ALA A 133 14.96 9.20 -0.85
N ALA A 134 15.65 9.65 -1.89
CA ALA A 134 16.04 8.81 -3.02
C ALA A 134 14.87 7.98 -3.60
N GLY A 135 13.63 8.48 -3.48
CA GLY A 135 12.44 7.83 -4.02
C GLY A 135 11.88 6.66 -3.20
N ARG A 136 12.20 6.52 -1.91
CA ARG A 136 11.63 5.47 -1.03
C ARG A 136 11.25 6.01 0.34
N ILE A 137 10.33 5.31 1.02
CA ILE A 137 10.07 5.53 2.44
C ILE A 137 10.97 4.60 3.26
N ASP A 138 11.95 5.19 3.94
CA ASP A 138 12.81 4.49 4.87
C ASP A 138 12.81 5.17 6.26
N SER A 139 13.61 4.64 7.17
CA SER A 139 13.67 5.11 8.55
C SER A 139 14.08 6.59 8.65
N GLU A 140 14.91 7.10 7.75
CA GLU A 140 15.37 8.50 7.79
C GLU A 140 14.21 9.46 7.53
N VAL A 141 13.41 9.16 6.51
CA VAL A 141 12.18 9.92 6.20
C VAL A 141 11.20 9.90 7.34
N CYS A 142 10.92 8.71 7.88
CA CYS A 142 9.94 8.56 8.94
C CYS A 142 10.41 9.31 10.20
N ASN A 143 11.71 9.27 10.52
CA ASN A 143 12.28 10.04 11.62
C ASN A 143 12.23 11.56 11.36
N ALA A 144 12.39 12.02 10.12
CA ALA A 144 12.24 13.44 9.78
C ALA A 144 10.80 13.92 9.99
N VAL A 145 9.82 13.10 9.60
CA VAL A 145 8.39 13.35 9.88
C VAL A 145 8.12 13.36 11.38
N ASP A 146 8.62 12.38 12.14
CA ASP A 146 8.48 12.32 13.60
C ASP A 146 9.10 13.54 14.30
N ALA A 147 10.31 13.94 13.91
CA ALA A 147 10.97 15.11 14.47
C ALA A 147 10.14 16.38 14.25
N ARG A 148 9.62 16.57 13.03
CA ARG A 148 8.75 17.71 12.69
C ARG A 148 7.42 17.64 13.43
N LEU A 149 6.84 16.44 13.55
CA LEU A 149 5.61 16.22 14.31
C LEU A 149 5.78 16.61 15.78
N ARG A 150 6.91 16.26 16.39
CA ARG A 150 7.21 16.61 17.80
C ARG A 150 7.49 18.09 18.01
N SER A 151 8.07 18.78 17.02
CA SER A 151 8.37 20.20 17.15
C SER A 151 7.15 21.08 16.87
N ASP A 152 6.41 20.79 15.80
CA ASP A 152 5.44 21.71 15.20
C ASP A 152 4.02 21.12 15.13
N GLY A 153 3.85 19.87 15.58
CA GLY A 153 2.59 19.15 15.47
C GLY A 153 2.27 18.71 14.03
N TRP A 154 1.14 18.02 13.85
CA TRP A 154 0.74 17.50 12.54
C TRP A 154 0.48 18.60 11.52
N ALA A 155 -0.09 19.73 11.94
CA ALA A 155 -0.30 20.87 11.04
C ALA A 155 1.03 21.40 10.47
N GLY A 156 2.08 21.49 11.30
CA GLY A 156 3.41 21.88 10.85
C GLY A 156 4.06 20.88 9.90
N VAL A 157 3.82 19.57 10.09
CA VAL A 157 4.23 18.55 9.10
C VAL A 157 3.56 18.78 7.75
N LEU A 158 2.25 19.03 7.73
CA LEU A 158 1.51 19.24 6.49
C LEU A 158 1.97 20.49 5.74
N GLU A 159 2.16 21.61 6.46
CA GLU A 159 2.68 22.85 5.90
C GLU A 159 4.08 22.65 5.31
N TRP A 160 4.97 21.99 6.05
CA TRP A 160 6.32 21.66 5.59
C TRP A 160 6.32 20.81 4.30
N LEU A 161 5.46 19.80 4.21
CA LEU A 161 5.34 18.99 3.00
C LEU A 161 4.75 19.78 1.82
N ASP A 162 3.81 20.68 2.07
CA ASP A 162 3.26 21.57 1.05
C ASP A 162 4.31 22.58 0.55
N GLU A 163 5.17 23.11 1.42
CA GLU A 163 6.31 23.95 1.03
C GLU A 163 7.28 23.20 0.10
N ILE A 164 7.65 21.97 0.44
CA ILE A 164 8.50 21.12 -0.40
C ILE A 164 7.84 20.87 -1.76
N ALA A 165 6.56 20.50 -1.75
CA ALA A 165 5.78 20.25 -2.97
C ALA A 165 5.72 21.46 -3.91
N SER A 166 5.68 22.68 -3.37
CA SER A 166 5.71 23.92 -4.16
C SER A 166 7.10 24.31 -4.70
N GLY A 167 8.14 23.52 -4.42
CA GLY A 167 9.52 23.81 -4.84
C GLY A 167 10.23 24.83 -3.96
N GLY A 168 9.68 25.14 -2.76
CA GLY A 168 10.13 26.24 -1.91
C GLY A 168 11.45 25.99 -1.16
N ARG A 169 11.90 24.74 -1.00
CA ARG A 169 13.15 24.40 -0.28
C ARG A 169 13.58 22.96 -0.58
N ARG A 170 14.67 22.76 -1.34
CA ARG A 170 15.46 21.52 -1.25
C ARG A 170 16.21 21.59 0.09
N LEU A 171 15.93 20.67 1.01
CA LEU A 171 16.53 20.66 2.35
C LEU A 171 18.06 20.67 2.26
N ARG A 172 18.69 21.67 2.89
CA ARG A 172 20.07 21.52 3.39
C ARG A 172 19.99 20.57 4.58
N ALA A 173 20.84 19.54 4.56
CA ALA A 173 20.99 18.62 5.68
C ALA A 173 21.16 19.38 6.99
N VAL A 174 20.34 19.04 7.99
CA VAL A 174 20.57 19.45 9.38
C VAL A 174 21.71 18.54 9.87
N GLN A 175 22.87 19.15 10.16
CA GLN A 175 24.00 18.49 10.84
C GLN A 175 23.75 18.41 12.34
#